data_AF-A0A9W9V707-F1
#
_entry.id   AF-A0A9W9V707-F1
#
_cell.length_a   1.000
_cell.length_b   1.000
_cell.length_c   1.000
_cell.angle_alpha   90.00
_cell.angle_beta   90.00
_cell.angle_gamma   90.00
#
_symmetry.space_group_name_H-M   'P 1'
#
loop_
_entity.id
_entity.type
_entity.pdbx_description
1 polymer ?
#
loop_
_entity_poly.entity_id
_entity_poly.type
_entity_poly.pdbx_seq_one_letter_code
_entity_poly.pdbx_strand_id
1 'polypeptide(L)'
;MINLLEASAKDFARALTSTFGGPQVTIRVKSSDNEYQVSKGVICQAPYFSKMFNGPFSEGQTQTAVLEDIEGVVSEQSLEALIQWLYMGQVKFHMTYPEDHGLQISAAIEFARFADMCGVTGLETAMAEQMEKIILTNKGEWDCCVDSNIECLSAEHISSAEYLITGHLVRRVLAKATVDGFLRCRNHKFASETLSCPRFSTDLLHEVGKVLEGLQDVDGSVRFRDPLTGDWFKFNDLFGLRHQKIAGCYDKSLLGSED
;
A
#
# COMPACT_ATOMS: atom_id res chain seq x y z
N MET A 1 -7.96 -15.80 -30.41
CA MET A 1 -7.95 -15.15 -29.09
C MET A 1 -6.65 -14.37 -28.99
N ILE A 2 -6.71 -13.11 -28.61
CA ILE A 2 -5.63 -12.16 -28.86
C ILE A 2 -5.01 -11.81 -27.50
N ASN A 3 -3.70 -12.00 -27.34
CA ASN A 3 -3.00 -11.67 -26.10
C ASN A 3 -2.99 -10.14 -25.91
N LEU A 4 -3.88 -9.55 -25.10
CA LEU A 4 -4.03 -8.08 -25.05
C LEU A 4 -2.74 -7.31 -24.70
N LEU A 5 -1.82 -7.93 -23.96
CA LEU A 5 -0.54 -7.33 -23.57
C LEU A 5 0.55 -7.47 -24.64
N GLU A 6 0.39 -8.41 -25.58
CA GLU A 6 1.36 -8.69 -26.67
C GLU A 6 0.70 -8.72 -28.07
N ALA A 7 -0.52 -8.23 -28.16
CA ALA A 7 -1.35 -8.29 -29.35
C ALA A 7 -0.80 -7.37 -30.42
N SER A 8 -0.94 -7.77 -31.68
CA SER A 8 -0.99 -6.77 -32.73
C SER A 8 -2.15 -5.81 -32.42
N ALA A 9 -1.94 -4.51 -32.60
CA ALA A 9 -2.94 -3.49 -32.23
C ALA A 9 -4.32 -3.73 -32.90
N LYS A 10 -4.33 -4.31 -34.12
CA LYS A 10 -5.55 -4.62 -34.89
C LYS A 10 -6.38 -5.72 -34.24
N ASP A 11 -5.71 -6.63 -33.57
CA ASP A 11 -6.31 -7.77 -32.93
C ASP A 11 -6.83 -7.38 -31.53
N PHE A 12 -6.07 -6.59 -30.78
CA PHE A 12 -6.52 -5.98 -29.52
C PHE A 12 -7.81 -5.16 -29.73
N ALA A 13 -7.82 -4.32 -30.77
CA ALA A 13 -8.95 -3.47 -31.11
C ALA A 13 -10.22 -4.26 -31.47
N ARG A 14 -10.08 -5.39 -32.15
CA ARG A 14 -11.21 -6.26 -32.53
C ARG A 14 -11.73 -7.10 -31.35
N ALA A 15 -10.88 -7.35 -30.34
CA ALA A 15 -11.28 -7.94 -29.08
C ALA A 15 -11.99 -6.93 -28.16
N LEU A 16 -11.47 -5.71 -27.98
CA LEU A 16 -12.11 -4.72 -27.10
C LEU A 16 -13.45 -4.18 -27.63
N THR A 17 -13.59 -4.00 -28.95
CA THR A 17 -14.87 -3.54 -29.53
C THR A 17 -16.02 -4.52 -29.36
N SER A 18 -15.76 -5.83 -29.18
CA SER A 18 -16.79 -6.80 -28.77
C SER A 18 -16.92 -6.96 -27.24
N THR A 19 -15.90 -6.58 -26.47
CA THR A 19 -15.81 -6.87 -25.01
C THR A 19 -16.31 -5.71 -24.15
N PHE A 20 -16.28 -4.47 -24.65
CA PHE A 20 -16.71 -3.27 -23.92
C PHE A 20 -17.84 -2.49 -24.60
N GLY A 21 -18.37 -3.00 -25.71
CA GLY A 21 -19.58 -2.49 -26.37
C GLY A 21 -20.82 -2.88 -25.58
N GLY A 22 -21.18 -2.10 -24.58
CA GLY A 22 -22.32 -2.35 -23.70
C GLY A 22 -22.81 -1.08 -23.01
N PRO A 23 -23.84 -1.16 -22.14
CA PRO A 23 -24.30 -0.01 -21.38
C PRO A 23 -23.15 0.59 -20.57
N GLN A 24 -23.08 1.91 -20.55
CA GLN A 24 -22.09 2.67 -19.79
C GLN A 24 -22.76 3.30 -18.57
N VAL A 25 -21.95 3.56 -17.56
CA VAL A 25 -22.33 4.35 -16.38
C VAL A 25 -21.35 5.50 -16.22
N THR A 26 -21.83 6.58 -15.60
CA THR A 26 -21.00 7.74 -15.23
C THR A 26 -20.72 7.69 -13.74
N ILE A 27 -19.46 7.82 -13.35
CA ILE A 27 -19.04 7.86 -11.95
C ILE A 27 -18.19 9.10 -11.75
N ARG A 28 -18.41 9.82 -10.65
CA ARG A 28 -17.52 10.90 -10.20
C ARG A 28 -17.36 10.86 -8.69
N VAL A 29 -16.22 11.35 -8.21
CA VAL A 29 -15.99 11.60 -6.78
C VAL A 29 -16.51 13.00 -6.45
N LYS A 30 -17.15 13.18 -5.30
CA LYS A 30 -17.85 14.42 -4.95
C LYS A 30 -16.94 15.65 -4.90
N SER A 31 -15.71 15.49 -4.40
CA SER A 31 -14.70 16.55 -4.38
C SER A 31 -14.09 16.88 -5.74
N SER A 32 -14.35 16.05 -6.77
CA SER A 32 -13.79 16.20 -8.11
C SER A 32 -14.87 16.58 -9.13
N ASP A 33 -14.48 17.39 -10.11
CA ASP A 33 -15.32 17.71 -11.27
C ASP A 33 -15.14 16.67 -12.40
N ASN A 34 -14.23 15.70 -12.23
CA ASN A 34 -13.94 14.70 -13.25
C ASN A 34 -15.00 13.59 -13.26
N GLU A 35 -15.57 13.36 -14.44
CA GLU A 35 -16.54 12.30 -14.70
C GLU A 35 -15.92 11.18 -15.53
N TYR A 36 -16.10 9.95 -15.06
CA TYR A 36 -15.60 8.75 -15.72
C TYR A 36 -16.75 7.97 -16.33
N GLN A 37 -16.76 7.86 -17.66
CA GLN A 37 -17.64 6.94 -18.37
C GLN A 37 -16.99 5.56 -18.46
N VAL A 38 -17.58 4.57 -17.80
CA VAL A 38 -17.05 3.21 -17.71
C VAL A 38 -18.08 2.19 -18.18
N SER A 39 -17.59 1.05 -18.69
CA SER A 39 -18.49 -0.04 -19.06
C SER A 39 -19.17 -0.59 -17.82
N LYS A 40 -20.52 -0.62 -17.82
CA LYS A 40 -21.31 -1.16 -16.71
C LYS A 40 -20.92 -2.59 -16.40
N GLY A 41 -20.70 -3.41 -17.43
CA GLY A 41 -20.31 -4.82 -17.28
C GLY A 41 -18.94 -5.01 -16.61
N VAL A 42 -18.06 -4.01 -16.69
CA VAL A 42 -16.74 -4.05 -16.06
C VAL A 42 -16.81 -3.56 -14.63
N ILE A 43 -17.36 -2.36 -14.41
CA ILE A 43 -17.43 -1.79 -13.07
C ILE A 43 -18.31 -2.63 -12.13
N CYS A 44 -19.37 -3.27 -12.64
CA CYS A 44 -20.22 -4.16 -11.84
C CYS A 44 -19.55 -5.51 -11.50
N GLN A 45 -18.32 -5.78 -11.94
CA GLN A 45 -17.52 -6.87 -11.37
C GLN A 45 -17.19 -6.59 -9.89
N ALA A 46 -17.12 -5.31 -9.50
CA ALA A 46 -17.07 -4.91 -8.11
C ALA A 46 -18.47 -5.00 -7.47
N PRO A 47 -18.66 -5.80 -6.41
CA PRO A 47 -19.96 -5.99 -5.75
C PRO A 47 -20.67 -4.70 -5.33
N TYR A 48 -19.91 -3.69 -4.89
CA TYR A 48 -20.46 -2.38 -4.52
C TYR A 48 -21.19 -1.71 -5.69
N PHE A 49 -20.53 -1.57 -6.84
CA PHE A 49 -21.11 -0.96 -8.03
C PHE A 49 -22.19 -1.82 -8.66
N SER A 50 -22.10 -3.16 -8.55
CA SER A 50 -23.17 -4.05 -8.99
C SER A 50 -24.48 -3.79 -8.23
N LYS A 51 -24.41 -3.67 -6.90
CA LYS A 51 -25.58 -3.33 -6.07
C LYS A 51 -26.13 -1.94 -6.37
N MET A 52 -25.24 -0.98 -6.64
CA MET A 52 -25.60 0.40 -6.95
C MET A 52 -26.34 0.50 -8.30
N PHE A 53 -25.77 -0.04 -9.38
CA PHE A 53 -26.29 0.15 -10.74
C PHE A 53 -27.30 -0.90 -11.21
N ASN A 54 -27.40 -2.05 -10.53
CA ASN A 54 -28.41 -3.07 -10.81
C ASN A 54 -29.48 -3.17 -9.71
N GLY A 55 -29.32 -2.42 -8.61
CA GLY A 55 -30.28 -2.36 -7.52
C GLY A 55 -31.42 -1.37 -7.76
N PRO A 56 -32.32 -1.21 -6.78
CA PRO A 56 -33.48 -0.33 -6.87
C PRO A 56 -33.16 1.15 -6.60
N PHE A 57 -31.88 1.51 -6.48
CA PHE A 57 -31.44 2.87 -6.18
C PHE A 57 -31.56 3.79 -7.40
N SER A 58 -31.53 5.09 -7.16
CA SER A 58 -31.60 6.10 -8.23
C SER A 58 -30.49 5.94 -9.26
N GLU A 59 -29.30 5.54 -8.83
CA GLU A 59 -28.11 5.26 -9.62
C GLU A 59 -28.38 4.13 -10.63
N GLY A 60 -29.21 3.16 -10.25
CA GLY A 60 -29.70 2.10 -11.14
C GLY A 60 -30.63 2.62 -12.24
N GLN A 61 -31.30 3.75 -12.05
CA GLN A 61 -32.17 4.37 -13.06
C GLN A 61 -31.40 5.39 -13.91
N THR A 62 -30.60 6.24 -13.27
CA THR A 62 -29.84 7.30 -13.94
C THR A 62 -28.59 6.79 -14.63
N GLN A 63 -28.07 5.62 -14.21
CA GLN A 63 -26.76 5.12 -14.62
C GLN A 63 -25.63 6.10 -14.28
N THR A 64 -25.84 6.94 -13.25
CA THR A 64 -24.87 7.92 -12.76
C THR A 64 -24.72 7.79 -11.26
N ALA A 65 -23.48 7.77 -10.76
CA ALA A 65 -23.16 7.74 -9.34
C ALA A 65 -22.20 8.88 -8.96
N VAL A 66 -22.44 9.46 -7.79
CA VAL A 66 -21.52 10.40 -7.14
C VAL A 66 -21.03 9.73 -5.87
N LEU A 67 -19.74 9.43 -5.82
CA LEU A 67 -19.11 8.81 -4.65
C LEU A 67 -18.79 9.90 -3.62
N GLU A 68 -19.25 9.71 -2.40
CA GLU A 68 -18.89 10.57 -1.28
C GLU A 68 -17.41 10.41 -0.94
N ASP A 69 -16.76 11.53 -0.61
CA ASP A 69 -15.37 11.52 -0.16
C ASP A 69 -15.27 10.77 1.18
N ILE A 70 -14.37 9.79 1.23
CA ILE A 70 -14.07 9.04 2.44
C ILE A 70 -12.55 9.08 2.60
N GLU A 71 -12.08 9.75 3.64
CA GLU A 71 -10.66 9.98 3.89
C GLU A 71 -9.84 8.67 3.87
N GLY A 72 -8.84 8.63 2.99
CA GLY A 72 -7.96 7.47 2.78
C GLY A 72 -8.67 6.23 2.20
N VAL A 73 -9.85 6.40 1.59
CA VAL A 73 -10.60 5.32 0.93
C VAL A 73 -11.13 5.76 -0.43
N VAL A 74 -11.85 6.87 -0.51
CA VAL A 74 -12.47 7.35 -1.75
C VAL A 74 -11.85 8.68 -2.13
N SER A 75 -11.01 8.61 -3.15
CA SER A 75 -10.40 9.73 -3.85
C SER A 75 -10.51 9.51 -5.36
N GLU A 76 -10.26 10.55 -6.15
CA GLU A 76 -10.16 10.45 -7.60
C GLU A 76 -9.12 9.39 -8.01
N GLN A 77 -7.94 9.42 -7.39
CA GLN A 77 -6.85 8.49 -7.66
C GLN A 77 -7.23 7.04 -7.36
N SER A 78 -7.93 6.78 -6.26
CA SER A 78 -8.40 5.44 -5.90
C SER A 78 -9.44 4.89 -6.90
N LEU A 79 -10.31 5.78 -7.41
CA LEU A 79 -11.29 5.43 -8.44
C LEU A 79 -10.60 5.09 -9.76
N GLU A 80 -9.65 5.90 -10.20
CA GLU A 80 -8.86 5.65 -11.41
C GLU A 80 -8.08 4.34 -11.32
N ALA A 81 -7.44 4.08 -10.16
CA ALA A 81 -6.75 2.84 -9.89
C ALA A 81 -7.68 1.63 -9.97
N LEU A 82 -8.89 1.72 -9.40
CA LEU A 82 -9.88 0.66 -9.50
C LEU A 82 -10.32 0.41 -10.94
N ILE A 83 -10.60 1.46 -11.70
CA ILE A 83 -10.98 1.34 -13.11
C ILE A 83 -9.84 0.66 -13.89
N GLN A 84 -8.60 1.12 -13.71
CA GLN A 84 -7.45 0.52 -14.37
C GLN A 84 -7.27 -0.95 -14.00
N TRP A 85 -7.41 -1.30 -12.71
CA TRP A 85 -7.35 -2.67 -12.23
C TRP A 85 -8.40 -3.57 -12.88
N LEU A 86 -9.66 -3.13 -12.93
CA LEU A 86 -10.76 -3.91 -13.50
C LEU A 86 -10.61 -4.14 -15.02
N TYR A 87 -9.93 -3.22 -15.73
CA TYR A 87 -9.69 -3.35 -17.15
C TYR A 87 -8.41 -4.13 -17.49
N MET A 88 -7.35 -3.99 -16.69
CA MET A 88 -6.00 -4.44 -17.05
C MET A 88 -5.41 -5.48 -16.09
N GLY A 89 -6.00 -5.69 -14.91
CA GLY A 89 -5.46 -6.55 -13.85
C GLY A 89 -4.16 -6.01 -13.24
N GLN A 90 -3.85 -4.73 -13.42
CA GLN A 90 -2.67 -4.05 -12.88
C GLN A 90 -2.96 -2.57 -12.69
N VAL A 91 -2.30 -1.94 -11.73
CA VAL A 91 -2.38 -0.49 -11.47
C VAL A 91 -1.02 0.15 -11.70
N LYS A 92 -1.03 1.35 -12.29
CA LYS A 92 0.11 2.24 -12.41
C LYS A 92 -0.32 3.59 -11.85
N PHE A 93 0.08 3.89 -10.63
CA PHE A 93 -0.17 5.20 -10.06
C PHE A 93 0.64 6.25 -10.81
N HIS A 94 -0.04 7.30 -11.27
CA HIS A 94 0.61 8.48 -11.79
C HIS A 94 0.89 9.42 -10.63
N MET A 95 2.17 9.51 -10.22
CA MET A 95 2.57 10.38 -9.13
C MET A 95 3.18 11.66 -9.66
N THR A 96 2.73 12.79 -9.11
CA THR A 96 3.33 14.11 -9.35
C THR A 96 4.80 14.13 -8.92
N TYR A 97 5.12 13.40 -7.84
CA TYR A 97 6.45 13.25 -7.28
C TYR A 97 6.82 11.75 -7.27
N PRO A 98 7.31 11.19 -8.39
CA PRO A 98 7.63 9.77 -8.50
C PRO A 98 8.78 9.32 -7.59
N GLU A 99 9.58 10.25 -7.09
CA GLU A 99 10.60 10.03 -6.06
C GLU A 99 10.04 9.98 -4.64
N ASP A 100 8.81 10.45 -4.42
CA ASP A 100 8.15 10.38 -3.12
C ASP A 100 7.58 8.96 -2.92
N HIS A 101 8.44 8.10 -2.36
CA HIS A 101 8.07 6.74 -2.03
C HIS A 101 6.98 6.68 -0.94
N GLY A 102 6.88 7.69 -0.07
CA GLY A 102 5.84 7.76 0.95
C GLY A 102 4.46 7.91 0.31
N LEU A 103 4.31 8.87 -0.62
CA LEU A 103 3.06 9.06 -1.36
C LEU A 103 2.66 7.81 -2.17
N GLN A 104 3.63 7.08 -2.73
CA GLN A 104 3.36 5.81 -3.42
C GLN A 104 2.83 4.73 -2.49
N ILE A 105 3.36 4.65 -1.26
CA ILE A 105 2.82 3.73 -0.25
C ILE A 105 1.41 4.15 0.17
N SER A 106 1.17 5.43 0.43
CA SER A 106 -0.17 5.96 0.76
C SER A 106 -1.20 5.60 -0.31
N ALA A 107 -0.85 5.78 -1.58
CA ALA A 107 -1.69 5.43 -2.71
C ALA A 107 -2.05 3.94 -2.78
N ALA A 108 -1.07 3.07 -2.55
CA ALA A 108 -1.29 1.63 -2.55
C ALA A 108 -2.23 1.21 -1.39
N ILE A 109 -2.06 1.81 -0.21
CA ILE A 109 -2.93 1.56 0.96
C ILE A 109 -4.34 2.09 0.70
N GLU A 110 -4.48 3.32 0.19
CA GLU A 110 -5.78 3.91 -0.14
C GLU A 110 -6.52 3.07 -1.17
N PHE A 111 -5.86 2.67 -2.25
CA PHE A 111 -6.47 1.82 -3.27
C PHE A 111 -6.89 0.46 -2.70
N ALA A 112 -6.06 -0.17 -1.86
CA ALA A 112 -6.44 -1.42 -1.19
C ALA A 112 -7.69 -1.24 -0.31
N ARG A 113 -7.78 -0.13 0.44
CA ARG A 113 -8.96 0.20 1.26
C ARG A 113 -10.20 0.43 0.39
N PHE A 114 -10.05 1.13 -0.74
CA PHE A 114 -11.16 1.34 -1.68
C PHE A 114 -11.65 0.03 -2.27
N ALA A 115 -10.73 -0.85 -2.66
CA ALA A 115 -11.07 -2.14 -3.22
C ALA A 115 -11.75 -3.07 -2.19
N ASP A 116 -11.28 -3.09 -0.94
CA ASP A 116 -11.94 -3.76 0.19
C ASP A 116 -13.38 -3.25 0.35
N MET A 117 -13.57 -1.91 0.34
CA MET A 117 -14.90 -1.29 0.41
C MET A 117 -15.79 -1.71 -0.78
N CYS A 118 -15.20 -1.81 -1.97
CA CYS A 118 -15.90 -2.21 -3.18
C CYS A 118 -16.18 -3.72 -3.25
N GLY A 119 -15.56 -4.52 -2.38
CA GLY A 119 -15.60 -5.99 -2.38
C GLY A 119 -14.79 -6.62 -3.51
N VAL A 120 -13.73 -5.95 -3.96
CA VAL A 120 -12.82 -6.44 -5.00
C VAL A 120 -11.63 -7.13 -4.35
N THR A 121 -11.42 -8.39 -4.69
CA THR A 121 -10.35 -9.24 -4.16
C THR A 121 -9.30 -9.55 -5.22
N GLY A 122 -8.14 -10.07 -4.81
CA GLY A 122 -7.09 -10.57 -5.71
C GLY A 122 -6.00 -9.56 -6.06
N LEU A 123 -6.14 -8.30 -5.63
CA LEU A 123 -5.11 -7.26 -5.77
C LEU A 123 -4.09 -7.26 -4.63
N GLU A 124 -4.37 -7.97 -3.52
CA GLU A 124 -3.62 -7.86 -2.28
C GLU A 124 -2.15 -8.24 -2.49
N THR A 125 -1.91 -9.27 -3.32
CA THR A 125 -0.55 -9.71 -3.68
C THR A 125 0.15 -8.67 -4.55
N ALA A 126 -0.52 -8.15 -5.58
CA ALA A 126 0.07 -7.16 -6.48
C ALA A 126 0.41 -5.86 -5.76
N MET A 127 -0.47 -5.39 -4.87
CA MET A 127 -0.21 -4.19 -4.06
C MET A 127 0.89 -4.43 -3.02
N ALA A 128 0.93 -5.61 -2.39
CA ALA A 128 2.01 -5.97 -1.49
C ALA A 128 3.37 -5.98 -2.21
N GLU A 129 3.47 -6.65 -3.36
CA GLU A 129 4.70 -6.69 -4.17
C GLU A 129 5.14 -5.31 -4.63
N GLN A 130 4.19 -4.45 -5.03
CA GLN A 130 4.48 -3.08 -5.40
C GLN A 130 5.03 -2.28 -4.21
N MET A 131 4.44 -2.41 -3.03
CA MET A 131 4.93 -1.76 -1.80
C MET A 131 6.31 -2.28 -1.40
N GLU A 132 6.53 -3.59 -1.42
CA GLU A 132 7.85 -4.18 -1.14
C GLU A 132 8.91 -3.59 -2.08
N LYS A 133 8.60 -3.47 -3.39
CA LYS A 133 9.49 -2.85 -4.37
C LYS A 133 9.78 -1.38 -4.08
N ILE A 134 8.76 -0.59 -3.72
CA ILE A 134 8.93 0.83 -3.37
C ILE A 134 9.86 0.96 -2.16
N ILE A 135 9.61 0.18 -1.10
CA ILE A 135 10.42 0.21 0.12
C ILE A 135 11.87 -0.18 -0.17
N LEU A 136 12.09 -1.25 -0.92
CA LEU A 136 13.43 -1.71 -1.28
C LEU A 136 14.18 -0.71 -2.17
N THR A 137 13.47 0.03 -3.03
CA THR A 137 14.06 1.09 -3.87
C THR A 137 14.42 2.33 -3.05
N ASN A 138 13.71 2.60 -1.95
CA ASN A 138 13.99 3.73 -1.07
C ASN A 138 15.26 3.57 -0.23
N LYS A 139 15.83 2.36 -0.13
CA LYS A 139 17.02 2.15 0.70
C LYS A 139 18.17 3.05 0.23
N GLY A 140 18.58 3.99 1.09
CA GLY A 140 19.76 4.81 0.85
C GLY A 140 21.03 3.96 0.73
N GLU A 141 22.05 4.49 0.05
CA GLU A 141 23.34 3.81 -0.19
C GLU A 141 24.11 3.43 1.09
N TRP A 142 23.69 3.91 2.26
CA TRP A 142 24.37 3.75 3.54
C TRP A 142 23.58 2.81 4.45
N ASP A 143 23.92 1.52 4.39
CA ASP A 143 23.31 0.39 5.12
C ASP A 143 23.59 0.38 6.64
N CYS A 144 23.93 1.53 7.22
CA CYS A 144 24.28 1.65 8.65
C CYS A 144 23.09 2.02 9.55
N CYS A 145 21.95 2.39 8.97
CA CYS A 145 20.75 2.76 9.71
C CYS A 145 19.84 1.55 9.92
N VAL A 146 19.55 1.22 11.18
CA VAL A 146 18.63 0.15 11.62
C VAL A 146 17.19 0.33 11.08
N ASP A 147 16.89 1.50 10.53
CA ASP A 147 15.57 1.87 10.01
C ASP A 147 15.56 2.13 8.48
N SER A 148 16.53 1.61 7.73
CA SER A 148 16.61 1.83 6.27
C SER A 148 15.37 1.31 5.51
N ASN A 149 14.79 0.19 5.97
CA ASN A 149 13.53 -0.36 5.45
C ASN A 149 12.30 0.53 5.71
N ILE A 150 12.37 1.47 6.65
CA ILE A 150 11.20 2.21 7.11
C ILE A 150 11.35 3.72 6.96
N GLU A 151 12.38 4.18 6.25
CA GLU A 151 12.66 5.60 6.06
C GLU A 151 11.50 6.32 5.35
N CYS A 152 10.99 5.75 4.24
CA CYS A 152 9.80 6.27 3.53
C CYS A 152 8.46 5.98 4.22
N LEU A 153 8.44 5.20 5.31
CA LEU A 153 7.21 4.89 6.02
C LEU A 153 6.89 5.96 7.07
N SER A 154 5.60 6.28 7.24
CA SER A 154 5.11 7.20 8.26
C SER A 154 4.17 6.48 9.24
N ALA A 155 3.91 7.11 10.39
CA ALA A 155 2.87 6.66 11.33
C ALA A 155 1.50 6.53 10.66
N GLU A 156 1.21 7.42 9.70
CA GLU A 156 -0.03 7.45 8.94
C GLU A 156 -0.19 6.22 8.03
N HIS A 157 0.91 5.68 7.48
CA HIS A 157 0.83 4.42 6.74
C HIS A 157 0.39 3.26 7.65
N ILE A 158 0.93 3.21 8.87
CA ILE A 158 0.56 2.18 9.85
C ILE A 158 -0.91 2.33 10.26
N SER A 159 -1.32 3.55 10.62
CA SER A 159 -2.69 3.81 11.07
C SER A 159 -3.72 3.67 9.95
N SER A 160 -3.40 4.02 8.71
CA SER A 160 -4.28 3.83 7.55
C SER A 160 -4.45 2.35 7.23
N ALA A 161 -3.40 1.54 7.36
CA ALA A 161 -3.46 0.12 7.10
C ALA A 161 -4.27 -0.67 8.15
N GLU A 162 -4.51 -0.14 9.36
CA GLU A 162 -5.37 -0.76 10.39
C GLU A 162 -6.82 -1.00 9.89
N TYR A 163 -7.29 -0.16 8.96
CA TYR A 163 -8.63 -0.25 8.38
C TYR A 163 -8.76 -1.37 7.34
N LEU A 164 -7.66 -1.94 6.87
CA LEU A 164 -7.68 -3.13 6.01
C LEU A 164 -8.09 -4.37 6.80
N ILE A 165 -8.73 -5.30 6.12
CA ILE A 165 -9.16 -6.57 6.72
C ILE A 165 -7.98 -7.34 7.36
N THR A 166 -8.28 -8.15 8.38
CA THR A 166 -7.26 -8.95 9.07
C THR A 166 -6.59 -9.92 8.11
N GLY A 167 -5.25 -9.95 8.13
CA GLY A 167 -4.45 -10.80 7.26
C GLY A 167 -4.19 -10.21 5.86
N HIS A 168 -4.65 -8.99 5.57
CA HIS A 168 -4.39 -8.33 4.30
C HIS A 168 -2.87 -8.19 4.03
N LEU A 169 -2.42 -8.56 2.84
CA LEU A 169 -0.98 -8.65 2.54
C LEU A 169 -0.26 -7.30 2.61
N VAL A 170 -0.91 -6.21 2.22
CA VAL A 170 -0.41 -4.83 2.40
C VAL A 170 0.00 -4.53 3.85
N ARG A 171 -0.80 -4.94 4.85
CA ARG A 171 -0.44 -4.76 6.26
C ARG A 171 0.80 -5.55 6.64
N ARG A 172 0.89 -6.78 6.13
CA ARG A 172 2.04 -7.66 6.37
C ARG A 172 3.33 -7.09 5.79
N VAL A 173 3.29 -6.35 4.68
CA VAL A 173 4.48 -5.66 4.14
C VAL A 173 5.01 -4.61 5.11
N LEU A 174 4.13 -3.80 5.70
CA LEU A 174 4.52 -2.81 6.71
C LEU A 174 5.13 -3.49 7.95
N ALA A 175 4.52 -4.59 8.40
CA ALA A 175 5.04 -5.40 9.49
C ALA A 175 6.43 -5.97 9.17
N LYS A 176 6.61 -6.60 7.99
CA LYS A 176 7.91 -7.13 7.53
C LYS A 176 8.98 -6.04 7.52
N ALA A 177 8.68 -4.87 6.97
CA ALA A 177 9.63 -3.76 6.88
C ALA A 177 10.12 -3.30 8.27
N THR A 178 9.28 -3.45 9.30
CA THR A 178 9.56 -3.01 10.67
C THR A 178 10.34 -4.04 11.50
N VAL A 179 10.46 -5.29 11.04
CA VAL A 179 11.06 -6.38 11.85
C VAL A 179 12.52 -6.11 12.22
N ASP A 180 13.35 -5.67 11.29
CA ASP A 180 14.77 -5.35 11.57
C ASP A 180 14.90 -4.29 12.67
N GLY A 181 14.17 -3.18 12.50
CA GLY A 181 14.11 -2.09 13.47
C GLY A 181 13.64 -2.57 14.84
N PHE A 182 12.55 -3.34 14.89
CA PHE A 182 11.97 -3.87 16.11
C PHE A 182 12.95 -4.79 16.89
N LEU A 183 13.65 -5.68 16.18
CA LEU A 183 14.56 -6.64 16.81
C LEU A 183 15.89 -6.03 17.26
N ARG A 184 16.35 -4.95 16.61
CA ARG A 184 17.68 -4.35 16.88
C ARG A 184 17.63 -3.04 17.65
N CYS A 185 16.50 -2.32 17.64
CA CYS A 185 16.36 -1.04 18.31
C CYS A 185 15.19 -1.03 19.30
N ARG A 186 15.49 -0.82 20.59
CA ARG A 186 14.46 -0.67 21.63
C ARG A 186 13.50 0.49 21.36
N ASN A 187 13.99 1.54 20.72
CA ASN A 187 13.23 2.73 20.35
C ASN A 187 13.11 2.83 18.82
N HIS A 188 12.74 1.73 18.15
CA HIS A 188 12.49 1.73 16.71
C HIS A 188 11.41 2.77 16.34
N LYS A 189 11.46 3.27 15.10
CA LYS A 189 10.61 4.37 14.60
C LYS A 189 9.12 4.24 14.95
N PHE A 190 8.59 3.02 14.93
CA PHE A 190 7.16 2.72 15.13
C PHE A 190 6.82 2.10 16.50
N ALA A 191 7.64 2.37 17.52
CA ALA A 191 7.40 1.85 18.87
C ALA A 191 6.07 2.33 19.46
N SER A 192 5.63 3.54 19.12
CA SER A 192 4.37 4.09 19.61
C SER A 192 3.15 3.47 18.92
N GLU A 193 3.28 3.18 17.63
CA GLU A 193 2.28 2.58 16.75
C GLU A 193 2.08 1.11 17.11
N THR A 194 3.13 0.43 17.57
CA THR A 194 3.02 -0.91 18.17
C THR A 194 2.19 -0.93 19.47
N LEU A 195 1.88 0.24 20.05
CA LEU A 195 0.97 0.34 21.20
C LEU A 195 -0.41 0.84 20.80
N SER A 196 -0.47 1.78 19.85
CA SER A 196 -1.73 2.42 19.43
C SER A 196 -2.47 1.68 18.32
N CYS A 197 -1.80 0.79 17.58
CA CYS A 197 -2.33 0.04 16.44
C CYS A 197 -2.24 -1.49 16.73
N PRO A 198 -3.25 -2.08 17.40
CA PRO A 198 -3.17 -3.47 17.85
C PRO A 198 -3.09 -4.49 16.71
N ARG A 199 -3.68 -4.19 15.54
CA ARG A 199 -3.69 -5.12 14.42
C ARG A 199 -2.32 -5.14 13.72
N PHE A 200 -1.67 -3.98 13.58
CA PHE A 200 -0.28 -3.85 13.17
C PHE A 200 0.64 -4.60 14.13
N SER A 201 0.42 -4.45 15.44
CA SER A 201 1.19 -5.17 16.47
C SER A 201 1.06 -6.69 16.32
N THR A 202 -0.15 -7.16 16.00
CA THR A 202 -0.41 -8.58 15.73
C THR A 202 0.34 -9.05 14.49
N ASP A 203 0.32 -8.27 13.41
CA ASP A 203 1.06 -8.59 12.18
C ASP A 203 2.58 -8.58 12.41
N LEU A 204 3.09 -7.59 13.16
CA LEU A 204 4.50 -7.48 13.51
C LEU A 204 4.97 -8.68 14.33
N LEU A 205 4.23 -9.05 15.38
CA LEU A 205 4.56 -10.23 16.19
C LEU A 205 4.49 -11.53 15.37
N HIS A 206 3.57 -11.62 14.41
CA HIS A 206 3.49 -12.75 13.50
C HIS A 206 4.73 -12.85 12.60
N GLU A 207 5.18 -11.74 12.00
CA GLU A 207 6.41 -11.74 11.19
C GLU A 207 7.66 -11.97 12.04
N VAL A 208 7.74 -11.38 13.24
CA VAL A 208 8.82 -11.65 14.21
C VAL A 208 8.86 -13.13 14.57
N GLY A 209 7.72 -13.76 14.86
CA GLY A 209 7.64 -15.19 15.16
C GLY A 209 8.27 -16.05 14.06
N LYS A 210 7.97 -15.76 12.80
CA LYS A 210 8.57 -16.45 11.64
C LYS A 210 10.09 -16.26 11.56
N VAL A 211 10.56 -15.06 11.86
CA VAL A 211 11.98 -14.74 11.87
C VAL A 211 12.70 -15.48 12.99
N LEU A 212 12.08 -15.60 14.17
CA LEU A 212 12.63 -16.32 15.31
C LEU A 212 12.66 -17.85 15.11
N GLU A 213 11.82 -18.41 14.23
CA GLU A 213 11.92 -19.83 13.83
C GLU A 213 13.16 -20.13 12.96
N GLY A 214 13.69 -19.12 12.27
CA GLY A 214 14.79 -19.23 11.32
C GLY A 214 16.15 -18.77 11.84
N LEU A 215 16.34 -18.67 13.16
CA LEU A 215 17.57 -18.17 13.76
C LEU A 215 18.79 -19.04 13.42
N GLN A 216 19.93 -18.38 13.26
CA GLN A 216 21.22 -19.04 13.08
C GLN A 216 22.22 -18.56 14.11
N ASP A 217 22.97 -19.49 14.69
CA ASP A 217 24.18 -19.18 15.45
C ASP A 217 25.40 -19.36 14.53
N VAL A 218 26.09 -18.27 14.26
CA VAL A 218 27.31 -18.25 13.45
C VAL A 218 28.41 -17.58 14.26
N ASP A 219 29.42 -18.36 14.63
CA ASP A 219 30.58 -17.93 15.43
C ASP A 219 30.20 -17.30 16.79
N GLY A 220 29.17 -17.83 17.45
CA GLY A 220 28.68 -17.33 18.73
C GLY A 220 27.86 -16.04 18.62
N SER A 221 27.43 -15.69 17.42
CA SER A 221 26.57 -14.55 17.14
C SER A 221 25.25 -15.04 16.56
N VAL A 222 24.16 -14.81 17.29
CA VAL A 222 22.80 -15.12 16.83
C VAL A 222 22.42 -14.10 15.75
N ARG A 223 21.98 -14.62 14.60
CA ARG A 223 21.55 -13.85 13.44
C ARG A 223 20.12 -14.22 13.06
N PHE A 224 19.44 -13.25 12.47
CA PHE A 224 18.13 -13.43 11.87
C PHE A 224 18.12 -12.96 10.42
N ARG A 225 17.18 -13.48 9.64
CA ARG A 225 16.97 -13.08 8.25
C ARG A 225 15.87 -12.05 8.19
N ASP A 226 16.15 -10.86 7.65
CA ASP A 226 15.12 -9.83 7.46
C ASP A 226 14.06 -10.34 6.47
N PRO A 227 12.76 -10.26 6.82
CA PRO A 227 11.72 -10.88 6.01
C PRO A 227 11.36 -10.05 4.77
N LEU A 228 11.85 -8.80 4.66
CA LEU A 228 11.65 -7.97 3.48
C LEU A 228 12.80 -8.12 2.49
N THR A 229 14.05 -8.01 2.95
CA THR A 229 15.23 -8.01 2.07
C THR A 229 15.84 -9.38 1.90
N GLY A 230 15.65 -10.26 2.88
CA GLY A 230 16.27 -11.57 2.92
C GLY A 230 17.73 -11.56 3.40
N ASP A 231 18.26 -10.41 3.82
CA ASP A 231 19.61 -10.24 4.36
C ASP A 231 19.73 -10.76 5.79
N TRP A 232 20.94 -11.08 6.23
CA TRP A 232 21.21 -11.58 7.58
C TRP A 232 21.74 -10.47 8.49
N PHE A 233 21.05 -10.25 9.61
CA PHE A 233 21.40 -9.26 10.62
C PHE A 233 21.71 -9.94 11.96
N LYS A 234 22.60 -9.34 12.75
CA LYS A 234 22.92 -9.80 14.12
C LYS A 234 21.93 -9.22 15.12
N PHE A 235 21.55 -10.01 16.13
CA PHE A 235 20.94 -9.44 17.33
C PHE A 235 21.92 -8.51 18.03
N ASN A 236 21.52 -7.27 18.29
CA ASN A 236 22.31 -6.27 19.02
C ASN A 236 23.68 -5.94 18.40
N ASP A 237 23.71 -5.38 17.19
CA ASP A 237 24.89 -4.65 16.69
C ASP A 237 25.03 -3.30 17.42
N LEU A 238 25.10 -3.34 18.76
CA LEU A 238 25.11 -2.20 19.68
C LEU A 238 26.53 -1.62 19.91
N PHE A 239 27.57 -2.21 19.32
CA PHE A 239 28.94 -1.70 19.51
C PHE A 239 29.22 -0.37 18.80
N GLY A 240 28.34 0.10 17.91
CA GLY A 240 28.39 1.46 17.34
C GLY A 240 27.69 2.55 18.17
N LEU A 241 26.80 2.17 19.10
CA LEU A 241 25.89 3.11 19.78
C LEU A 241 26.43 3.70 21.10
N ARG A 242 27.67 3.40 21.50
CA ARG A 242 28.34 4.15 22.59
C ARG A 242 28.83 5.54 22.17
N HIS A 243 28.73 5.93 20.90
CA HIS A 243 29.14 7.26 20.42
C HIS A 243 28.11 8.06 19.61
N GLN A 244 26.92 7.53 19.33
CA GLN A 244 25.81 8.40 18.92
C GLN A 244 25.19 9.04 20.16
N LYS A 245 25.87 10.09 20.64
CA LYS A 245 25.14 11.24 21.17
C LYS A 245 24.05 11.57 20.17
N ILE A 246 22.83 11.58 20.67
CA ILE A 246 21.64 12.22 20.11
C ILE A 246 22.08 13.54 19.46
N ALA A 247 22.29 13.51 18.15
CA ALA A 247 22.62 14.68 17.35
C ALA A 247 22.27 14.35 15.90
N GLY A 248 21.10 14.81 15.45
CA GLY A 248 20.94 15.13 14.04
C GLY A 248 19.70 14.62 13.29
N CYS A 249 18.81 13.83 13.90
CA CYS A 249 17.61 13.36 13.19
C CYS A 249 16.32 13.52 14.00
N TYR A 250 16.06 14.70 14.58
CA TYR A 250 14.69 15.12 14.91
C TYR A 250 14.58 16.65 14.77
N ASP A 251 13.69 17.03 13.86
CA ASP A 251 12.85 18.24 13.84
C ASP A 251 13.49 19.63 13.67
N LYS A 252 13.23 20.26 12.51
CA LYS A 252 13.45 21.70 12.24
C LYS A 252 12.13 22.49 12.20
N SER A 253 11.02 21.96 12.72
CA SER A 253 9.71 22.62 12.68
C SER A 253 9.19 23.16 14.02
N LEU A 254 9.97 23.05 15.11
CA LEU A 254 9.54 23.48 16.46
C LEU A 254 10.33 24.68 17.05
N LEU A 255 10.69 25.66 16.24
CA LEU A 255 11.11 26.98 16.75
C LEU A 255 10.45 28.11 15.94
N GLY A 256 9.17 28.35 16.24
CA GLY A 256 8.59 29.67 16.13
C GLY A 256 8.27 30.19 17.53
N SER A 257 8.96 31.24 17.96
CA SER A 257 8.40 32.52 18.45
C SER A 257 9.31 33.24 19.47
N GLU A 258 9.42 34.57 19.30
CA GLU A 258 9.81 35.63 20.28
C GLU A 258 11.34 35.71 20.57
N ASP A 259 12.04 36.84 20.42
CA ASP A 259 11.69 38.28 20.52
C ASP A 259 11.98 39.11 19.25
#